data_AF-A0A4R2CYH4-F1
#
_entry.id   AF-A0A4R2CYH4-F1
#
_cell.length_a   1.000
_cell.length_b   1.000
_cell.length_c   1.000
_cell.angle_alpha   90.00
_cell.angle_beta   90.00
_cell.angle_gamma   90.00
#
_symmetry.space_group_name_H-M   'P 1'
#
loop_
_entity.id
_entity.type
_entity.pdbx_description
1 polymer ?
#
loop_
_entity_poly.entity_id
_entity_poly.type
_entity_poly.pdbx_seq_one_letter_code
_entity_poly.pdbx_strand_id
1 'polypeptide(L)' 'MGAMSPAHWAIVAVVLLVLFGSKKLPEAARGLGRSLRILKSEVGEMHADRPAALGARDQDPTHEPVNHMRAANTTEHNP' A
#
# COMPACT_ATOMS: atom_id res chain seq x y z
N MET A 1 -30.45 5.53 -18.71
CA MET A 1 -30.98 4.35 -18.01
C MET A 1 -29.87 3.32 -17.87
N GLY A 2 -29.34 3.06 -16.66
CA GLY A 2 -28.58 1.83 -16.35
C GLY A 2 -27.09 1.94 -16.00
N ALA A 3 -26.28 2.75 -16.70
CA ALA A 3 -24.82 2.67 -16.61
C ALA A 3 -24.17 3.25 -15.33
N MET A 4 -24.94 3.98 -14.50
CA MET A 4 -24.42 4.65 -13.29
C MET A 4 -24.95 4.02 -11.99
N SER A 5 -25.63 2.87 -12.06
CA SER A 5 -26.05 2.16 -10.85
C SER A 5 -24.86 1.39 -10.27
N PRO A 6 -24.49 1.61 -8.99
CA PRO A 6 -23.45 0.84 -8.31
C PRO A 6 -23.65 -0.68 -8.41
N ALA A 7 -24.90 -1.13 -8.54
CA ALA A 7 -25.24 -2.54 -8.73
C ALA A 7 -24.67 -3.13 -10.03
N HIS A 8 -24.59 -2.36 -11.12
CA HIS A 8 -24.02 -2.84 -12.38
C HIS A 8 -22.53 -3.12 -12.23
N TRP A 9 -21.80 -2.21 -11.58
CA TRP A 9 -20.37 -2.38 -11.30
C TRP A 9 -20.09 -3.57 -10.41
N ALA A 10 -20.93 -3.83 -9.40
CA ALA A 10 -20.82 -5.02 -8.57
C ALA A 10 -20.93 -6.31 -9.40
N ILE A 11 -21.88 -6.37 -10.34
CA ILE A 11 -22.05 -7.52 -11.23
C ILE A 11 -20.81 -7.72 -12.12
N VAL A 12 -20.28 -6.66 -12.71
CA VAL A 12 -19.06 -6.73 -13.53
C VAL A 12 -17.87 -7.23 -12.71
N ALA A 13 -17.69 -6.72 -11.48
CA ALA A 13 -16.63 -7.17 -10.59
C ALA A 13 -16.76 -8.65 -10.24
N VAL A 14 -17.99 -9.13 -9.98
CA VAL A 14 -18.27 -10.56 -9.73
C VAL A 14 -17.91 -11.40 -10.96
N VAL A 15 -18.30 -10.97 -12.16
CA VAL A 15 -17.95 -11.69 -13.41
C VAL A 15 -16.44 -11.76 -13.60
N LEU A 16 -15.71 -10.67 -13.39
CA LEU A 16 -14.24 -10.68 -13.44
C LEU A 16 -13.64 -11.59 -12.38
N LEU A 17 -14.21 -11.62 -11.17
CA LEU A 17 -13.74 -12.50 -10.09
C LEU A 17 -13.91 -13.98 -10.44
N VAL A 18 -14.99 -14.34 -11.12
CA VAL A 18 -15.24 -15.71 -11.57
C VAL A 18 -14.31 -16.09 -12.72
N LEU A 19 -14.08 -15.18 -13.67
CA LEU A 19 -13.26 -15.45 -14.86
C LEU A 19 -11.75 -15.49 -14.55
N PHE A 20 -11.27 -14.55 -13.74
CA PHE A 20 -9.85 -14.44 -13.38
C PHE A 20 -9.50 -15.17 -12.08
N GLY A 21 -10.47 -15.36 -11.19
CA GLY A 21 -10.27 -15.94 -9.87
C GLY A 21 -9.93 -14.90 -8.78
N SER A 22 -10.35 -15.19 -7.55
CA SER A 22 -10.22 -14.29 -6.39
C SER A 22 -8.80 -13.94 -5.99
N LYS A 23 -7.82 -14.77 -6.35
CA LYS A 23 -6.41 -14.53 -6.06
C LYS A 23 -5.69 -13.76 -7.16
N LYS A 24 -6.12 -13.85 -8.42
CA LYS A 24 -5.40 -13.27 -9.57
C LYS A 24 -5.69 -11.79 -9.77
N LEU A 25 -6.93 -11.34 -9.53
CA LEU A 25 -7.28 -9.92 -9.57
C LEU A 25 -6.48 -9.06 -8.57
N PRO A 26 -6.45 -9.38 -7.26
CA PRO A 26 -5.68 -8.58 -6.31
C PRO A 26 -4.18 -8.70 -6.54
N GLU A 27 -3.69 -9.87 -6.96
CA GLU A 27 -2.26 -10.05 -7.26
C GLU A 27 -1.83 -9.18 -8.46
N ALA A 28 -2.62 -9.17 -9.53
CA ALA A 28 -2.39 -8.31 -10.69
C ALA A 28 -2.49 -6.82 -10.33
N ALA A 29 -3.50 -6.43 -9.55
CA ALA A 29 -3.66 -5.06 -9.08
C ALA A 29 -2.48 -4.60 -8.21
N ARG A 30 -1.96 -5.46 -7.33
CA ARG A 30 -0.76 -5.17 -6.52
C ARG A 30 0.49 -5.02 -7.38
N GLY A 31 0.67 -5.88 -8.38
CA GLY A 31 1.76 -5.77 -9.35
C GLY A 31 1.70 -4.47 -10.15
N LEU A 32 0.55 -4.19 -10.76
CA LEU A 32 0.28 -2.98 -11.54
C LEU A 32 0.39 -1.71 -10.68
N GLY A 33 -0.06 -1.75 -9.44
CA GLY A 33 0.01 -0.62 -8.50
C GLY A 33 1.44 -0.24 -8.12
N ARG A 34 2.34 -1.22 -7.95
CA ARG A 34 3.77 -0.95 -7.72
C ARG A 34 4.41 -0.27 -8.93
N SER A 35 4.14 -0.77 -10.14
CA SER A 35 4.64 -0.14 -11.38
C SER A 35 4.08 1.26 -11.53
N LEU A 36 2.76 1.45 -11.41
CA LEU A 36 2.12 2.77 -11.48
C LEU A 36 2.66 3.76 -10.47
N ARG A 37 3.06 3.33 -9.26
CA ARG A 37 3.67 4.22 -8.27
C ARG A 37 5.02 4.77 -8.74
N ILE A 38 5.86 3.92 -9.33
CA ILE A 38 7.16 4.33 -9.90
C ILE A 38 6.93 5.31 -11.05
N LEU A 39 6.03 4.96 -11.96
CA LEU A 39 5.67 5.84 -13.08
C LEU A 39 5.05 7.16 -12.57
N LYS A 40 4.22 7.12 -11.53
CA LYS A 40 3.59 8.30 -10.91
C LYS A 40 4.61 9.19 -10.23
N SER A 41 5.65 8.63 -9.61
CA SER A 41 6.75 9.44 -9.05
C SER A 41 7.60 10.06 -10.16
N GLU A 42 7.96 9.31 -11.21
CA GLU A 42 8.78 9.84 -12.31
C GLU A 42 8.04 10.90 -13.13
N VAL A 43 6.78 10.64 -13.52
CA VAL A 43 5.91 11.62 -14.18
C VAL A 43 5.50 12.74 -13.23
N GLY A 44 5.41 12.42 -11.94
CA GLY A 44 5.13 13.37 -10.87
C GLY A 44 6.21 14.44 -10.80
N GLU A 45 7.48 14.08 -10.75
CA GLU A 45 8.62 15.01 -10.75
C GLU A 45 8.60 15.94 -11.98
N MET A 46 8.19 15.45 -13.15
CA MET A 46 8.04 16.28 -14.36
C MET A 46 6.87 17.27 -14.27
N HIS A 47 5.82 16.94 -13.50
CA HIS A 47 4.64 17.78 -13.28
C HIS A 47 4.67 18.55 -11.94
N ALA A 48 5.64 18.26 -11.06
CA ALA A 48 5.70 18.69 -9.66
C ALA A 48 6.33 20.08 -9.46
N ASP A 49 6.41 20.88 -10.52
CA ASP A 49 6.57 22.35 -10.39
C ASP A 49 5.29 23.02 -9.81
N ARG A 50 4.29 22.23 -9.36
CA ARG A 50 3.16 22.67 -8.55
C ARG A 50 2.93 21.75 -7.34
N PRO A 51 2.61 22.31 -6.15
CA PRO A 51 2.58 21.55 -4.91
C PRO A 51 1.33 20.68 -4.84
N ALA A 52 1.50 19.36 -4.93
CA ALA A 52 0.49 18.36 -4.61
C ALA A 52 1.02 17.41 -3.54
N ALA A 53 1.20 17.94 -2.33
CA ALA A 53 1.56 17.16 -1.16
C ALA A 53 0.32 16.54 -0.51
N LEU A 54 -0.25 15.49 -1.09
CA LEU A 54 -1.22 14.64 -0.41
C LEU A 54 -1.10 13.18 -0.88
N GLY A 55 -0.59 12.33 0.02
CA GLY A 55 -0.89 10.90 0.01
C GLY A 55 0.30 9.97 -0.17
N ALA A 56 0.99 9.63 0.92
CA ALA A 56 1.62 8.32 1.13
C ALA A 56 2.16 8.21 2.57
N ARG A 57 1.27 8.11 3.56
CA ARG A 57 1.59 7.49 4.86
C ARG A 57 1.05 6.06 4.83
N ASP A 58 1.66 5.22 4.01
CA ASP A 58 1.62 3.76 4.19
C ASP A 58 3.01 3.36 4.69
N GLN A 59 3.25 3.68 5.96
CA GLN A 59 4.31 3.05 6.75
C GLN A 59 3.71 1.73 7.24
N ASP A 60 4.26 0.64 6.73
CA ASP A 60 4.12 -0.71 7.26
C ASP A 60 4.42 -0.73 8.76
N PRO A 61 3.47 -1.04 9.66
CA PRO A 61 3.77 -1.29 11.06
C PRO A 61 4.01 -2.79 11.29
N THR A 62 4.96 -3.37 10.56
CA THR A 62 5.58 -4.66 10.90
C THR A 62 7.09 -4.49 11.01
N HIS A 63 7.52 -3.50 11.80
CA HIS A 63 8.79 -3.57 12.51
C HIS A 63 8.44 -3.60 13.99
N GLU A 64 8.38 -4.82 14.54
CA GLU A 64 8.48 -5.03 15.98
C GLU A 64 9.66 -4.20 16.51
N PRO A 65 9.45 -3.32 17.50
CA PRO A 65 10.56 -2.83 18.27
C PRO A 65 11.10 -4.02 19.08
N VAL A 66 12.06 -4.74 18.50
CA VAL A 66 13.03 -5.56 19.24
C VAL A 66 13.86 -4.59 20.07
N ASN A 67 13.23 -4.05 21.12
CA ASN A 67 13.90 -3.25 22.10
C ASN A 67 14.74 -4.20 22.93
N HIS A 68 16.01 -4.25 22.57
CA HIS A 68 17.17 -4.84 23.24
C HIS A 68 17.39 -4.31 24.68
N MET A 69 16.32 -3.95 25.41
CA MET A 69 16.40 -3.49 26.79
C MET A 69 16.13 -4.65 27.76
N ARG A 70 16.82 -5.77 27.55
CA ARG A 70 16.81 -6.94 28.45
C ARG A 70 18.20 -7.50 28.77
N ALA A 71 19.27 -6.73 28.56
CA ALA A 71 20.61 -7.16 29.01
C ALA A 71 21.36 -6.03 29.73
N ALA A 72 21.48 -6.18 31.05
CA ALA A 72 22.75 -6.05 31.74
C ALA A 72 23.37 -4.65 32.00
N ASN A 73 22.60 -3.63 32.41
CA ASN A 73 23.16 -2.58 33.29
C ASN A 73 22.73 -2.77 34.75
N THR A 74 22.73 -4.03 35.18
CA THR A 74 22.72 -4.43 36.58
C THR A 74 24.10 -4.17 37.17
N THR A 75 24.14 -3.28 38.16
CA THR A 75 24.98 -3.35 39.36
C THR A 75 26.49 -3.49 39.19
N GLU A 76 27.19 -2.37 39.34
CA GLU A 76 28.44 -2.17 40.13
C GLU A 76 28.73 -0.66 40.01
N HIS A 77 28.42 0.24 40.96
CA HIS A 77 28.71 0.28 42.40
C HIS A 77 30.09 -0.26 42.75
N ASN A 78 31.12 0.59 42.67
CA ASN A 78 32.26 0.48 43.58
C ASN A 78 32.93 1.86 43.77
N PRO A 79 33.05 2.36 45.02
CA PRO A 79 33.55 3.70 45.37
C PRO A 79 35.00 4.01 44.98
#